data_AF-A0A2W4J9E9-F1
#
_entry.id   AF-A0A2W4J9E9-F1
#
_cell.length_a   1.000
_cell.length_b   1.000
_cell.length_c   1.000
_cell.angle_alpha   90.00
_cell.angle_beta   90.00
_cell.angle_gamma   90.00
#
_symmetry.space_group_name_H-M   'P 1'
#
loop_
_entity.id
_entity.type
_entity.pdbx_description
1 polymer ?
#
loop_
_entity_poly.entity_id
_entity_poly.type
_entity_poly.pdbx_seq_one_letter_code
_entity_poly.pdbx_strand_id
1 'polypeptide(L)'
;MLLKADVARALRFDDSLPRGVDTDILNRAQREGVATYSADRFNYVSVRGADRTAHTWTITDAALMNRAGCLIFFGDPREHVDI
;
A
#
# COMPACT_ATOMS: atom_id res chain seq x y z
N MET A 1 6.63 -2.97 -1.71
CA MET A 1 6.46 -4.43 -1.87
C MET A 1 7.64 -4.98 -2.66
N LEU A 2 8.20 -6.11 -2.25
CA LEU A 2 9.24 -6.83 -3.00
C LEU A 2 8.73 -8.24 -3.30
N LEU A 3 8.94 -8.70 -4.53
CA LEU A 3 8.57 -10.06 -4.94
C LEU A 3 9.79 -10.79 -5.48
N LYS A 4 9.85 -12.10 -5.27
CA LYS A 4 10.81 -12.94 -5.99
C LYS A 4 10.54 -12.85 -7.49
N ALA A 5 11.60 -12.84 -8.28
CA ALA A 5 11.53 -12.54 -9.71
C ALA A 5 10.69 -13.58 -10.49
N ASP A 6 10.72 -14.84 -10.08
CA ASP A 6 9.88 -15.92 -10.60
C ASP A 6 8.39 -15.69 -10.31
N VAL A 7 8.05 -15.35 -9.07
CA VAL A 7 6.66 -15.01 -8.67
C VAL A 7 6.13 -13.81 -9.44
N ALA A 8 6.93 -12.74 -9.55
CA ALA A 8 6.55 -11.56 -10.32
C ALA A 8 6.31 -11.87 -11.80
N ARG A 9 7.07 -12.83 -12.37
CA ARG A 9 6.90 -13.27 -13.75
C ARG A 9 5.69 -14.17 -13.96
N ALA A 10 5.36 -15.01 -13.00
CA ALA A 10 4.21 -15.90 -13.06
C ALA A 10 2.90 -15.13 -12.91
N LEU A 11 2.80 -14.27 -11.90
CA LEU A 11 1.55 -13.57 -11.58
C LEU A 11 1.30 -12.39 -12.52
N ARG A 12 2.32 -11.57 -12.80
CA ARG A 12 2.19 -10.25 -13.47
C ARG A 12 1.21 -9.30 -12.78
N PHE A 13 1.31 -8.02 -13.12
CA PHE A 13 0.26 -7.07 -12.79
C PHE A 13 -0.85 -7.17 -13.83
N ASP A 14 -2.10 -6.96 -13.41
CA ASP A 14 -3.24 -6.93 -14.32
C ASP A 14 -3.39 -5.52 -14.91
N ASP A 15 -3.04 -5.38 -16.19
CA ASP A 15 -3.09 -4.10 -16.91
C ASP A 15 -4.52 -3.58 -17.13
N SER A 16 -5.55 -4.41 -16.89
CA SER A 16 -6.95 -4.00 -17.00
C SER A 16 -7.49 -3.34 -15.73
N LEU A 17 -6.78 -3.44 -14.60
CA LEU A 17 -7.23 -2.88 -13.33
C LEU A 17 -6.86 -1.39 -13.20
N PRO A 18 -7.85 -0.48 -13.07
CA PRO A 18 -7.56 0.95 -12.94
C PRO A 18 -6.99 1.34 -11.57
N ARG A 19 -7.11 0.46 -10.55
CA ARG A 19 -6.64 0.69 -9.17
C ARG A 19 -6.59 -0.64 -8.40
N GLY A 20 -5.81 -0.66 -7.32
CA GLY A 20 -5.73 -1.83 -6.44
C GLY A 20 -4.87 -2.97 -7.01
N VAL A 21 -3.98 -2.65 -7.94
CA VAL A 21 -3.08 -3.60 -8.62
C VAL A 21 -2.21 -4.36 -7.62
N ASP A 22 -1.71 -3.68 -6.59
CA ASP A 22 -0.94 -4.31 -5.49
C ASP A 22 -1.81 -5.27 -4.65
N THR A 23 -3.06 -4.91 -4.38
CA THR A 23 -3.99 -5.78 -3.65
C THR A 23 -4.33 -7.03 -4.46
N ASP A 24 -4.56 -6.87 -5.76
CA ASP A 24 -4.82 -8.00 -6.66
C ASP A 24 -3.65 -8.99 -6.65
N ILE A 25 -2.42 -8.54 -6.93
CA ILE A 25 -1.27 -9.46 -7.01
C ILE A 25 -1.01 -10.17 -5.68
N LEU A 26 -1.20 -9.49 -4.53
CA LEU A 26 -1.05 -10.11 -3.21
C LEU A 26 -2.13 -11.15 -2.94
N ASN A 27 -3.39 -10.87 -3.31
CA ASN A 27 -4.47 -11.85 -3.20
C ASN A 27 -4.21 -13.07 -4.09
N ARG A 28 -3.73 -12.88 -5.32
CA ARG A 28 -3.37 -13.98 -6.23
C ARG A 28 -2.20 -14.80 -5.70
N ALA A 29 -1.16 -14.14 -5.21
CA ALA A 29 -0.02 -14.79 -4.56
C ALA A 29 -0.47 -15.68 -3.39
N GLN A 30 -1.35 -15.17 -2.52
CA GLN A 30 -1.91 -15.95 -1.41
C GLN A 30 -2.72 -17.17 -1.90
N ARG A 31 -3.54 -17.01 -2.94
CA ARG A 31 -4.30 -18.14 -3.53
C ARG A 31 -3.39 -19.20 -4.14
N GLU A 32 -2.22 -18.83 -4.65
CA GLU A 32 -1.20 -19.75 -5.16
C GLU A 32 -0.29 -20.33 -4.06
N GLY A 33 -0.57 -20.04 -2.79
CA GLY A 33 0.20 -20.55 -1.65
C GLY A 33 1.55 -19.86 -1.45
N VAL A 34 1.76 -18.68 -2.05
CA VAL A 34 2.97 -17.88 -1.83
C VAL A 34 2.91 -17.22 -0.46
N ALA A 35 3.89 -17.52 0.38
CA ALA A 35 4.02 -16.89 1.69
C ALA A 35 4.31 -15.39 1.55
N THR A 36 3.53 -14.56 2.26
CA THR A 36 3.71 -13.11 2.32
C THR A 36 4.18 -12.73 3.72
N TYR A 37 5.22 -11.90 3.78
CA TYR A 37 5.80 -11.42 5.05
C TYR A 37 5.73 -9.89 5.10
N SER A 38 5.48 -9.33 6.28
CA SER A 38 5.64 -7.91 6.56
C SER A 38 6.81 -7.75 7.52
N ALA A 39 7.82 -6.97 7.14
CA ALA A 39 9.02 -6.82 7.97
C ALA A 39 8.76 -6.04 9.27
N ASP A 40 7.78 -5.13 9.25
CA ASP A 40 7.39 -4.22 10.33
C ASP A 40 6.01 -3.60 10.01
N ARG A 41 5.30 -3.15 11.04
CA ARG A 41 3.96 -2.52 10.92
C ARG A 41 4.00 -1.07 10.43
N PHE A 42 5.15 -0.41 10.53
CA PHE A 42 5.39 1.02 10.27
C PHE A 42 6.49 1.25 9.22
N ASN A 43 6.82 0.25 8.40
CA ASN A 43 7.89 0.30 7.38
C ASN A 43 7.81 1.45 6.36
N TYR A 44 6.66 2.07 6.17
CA TYR A 44 6.48 3.12 5.18
C TYR A 44 5.42 4.12 5.61
N VAL A 45 5.58 5.35 5.13
CA VAL A 45 4.63 6.43 5.33
C VAL A 45 4.12 6.92 3.99
N SER A 46 2.80 7.03 3.86
CA SER A 46 2.16 7.60 2.68
C SER A 46 1.99 9.10 2.90
N VAL A 47 2.79 9.90 2.20
CA VAL A 47 2.75 11.37 2.31
C VAL A 47 1.77 11.95 1.30
N ARG A 48 0.82 12.75 1.78
CA ARG A 48 -0.12 13.51 0.93
C ARG A 48 0.16 15.00 1.10
N GLY A 49 0.42 15.70 0.00
CA GLY A 49 0.62 17.15 -0.02
C GLY A 49 -0.71 17.92 0.13
N ALA A 50 -0.60 19.25 0.18
CA ALA A 50 -1.77 20.13 0.29
C ALA A 50 -2.67 20.07 -0.96
N ASP A 51 -2.10 19.83 -2.15
CA ASP A 51 -2.87 19.57 -3.36
C ASP A 51 -3.45 18.15 -3.33
N ARG A 52 -4.77 18.08 -3.14
CA ARG A 52 -5.54 16.83 -3.05
C ARG A 52 -5.57 16.04 -4.36
N THR A 53 -5.25 16.68 -5.48
CA THR A 53 -5.31 16.08 -6.82
C THR A 53 -3.95 15.61 -7.31
N ALA A 54 -2.86 16.06 -6.67
CA ALA A 54 -1.50 15.69 -7.06
C ALA A 54 -1.15 14.22 -6.77
N HIS A 55 -1.84 13.57 -5.83
CA HIS A 55 -1.57 12.18 -5.51
C HIS A 55 -2.21 11.23 -6.54
N THR A 56 -1.44 10.26 -7.03
CA THR A 56 -1.89 9.23 -7.99
C THR A 56 -3.01 8.30 -7.48
N TRP A 57 -3.35 8.41 -6.19
CA TRP A 57 -4.39 7.63 -5.55
C TRP A 57 -5.32 8.58 -4.80
N THR A 58 -6.44 8.87 -5.47
CA THR A 58 -7.47 9.76 -4.95
C THR A 58 -8.40 9.00 -4.00
N ILE A 59 -8.61 9.57 -2.82
CA ILE A 59 -9.53 9.06 -1.81
C ILE A 59 -10.12 10.28 -1.08
N THR A 60 -11.38 10.18 -0.66
CA THR A 60 -11.99 11.24 0.15
C THR A 60 -11.50 11.14 1.59
N ASP A 61 -11.50 12.27 2.31
CA ASP A 61 -11.09 12.27 3.72
C ASP A 61 -12.00 11.38 4.57
N ALA A 62 -13.31 11.37 4.27
CA ALA A 62 -14.27 10.50 4.94
C ALA A 62 -13.98 9.01 4.69
N ALA A 63 -13.54 8.63 3.49
CA ALA A 63 -13.15 7.25 3.19
C ALA A 63 -11.83 6.87 3.86
N LEU A 64 -10.89 7.81 3.99
CA LEU A 64 -9.63 7.63 4.70
C LEU A 64 -9.83 7.50 6.22
N MET A 65 -10.68 8.36 6.80
CA MET A 65 -11.02 8.41 8.23
C MET A 65 -12.30 7.61 8.54
N ASN A 66 -12.48 6.48 7.86
CA ASN A 66 -13.63 5.62 8.12
C ASN A 66 -13.53 4.96 9.51
N ARG A 67 -14.55 4.21 9.91
CA ARG A 67 -14.63 3.58 11.26
C ARG A 67 -13.43 2.70 11.64
N ALA A 68 -12.71 2.13 10.67
CA ALA A 68 -11.51 1.33 10.91
C ALA A 68 -10.24 2.19 11.02
N GLY A 69 -10.28 3.45 10.59
CA GLY A 69 -9.18 4.40 10.72
C GLY A 69 -9.05 4.89 12.15
N CYS A 70 -7.83 4.84 12.69
CA CYS A 70 -7.47 5.43 13.98
C CYS A 70 -6.29 6.37 13.76
N LEU A 71 -6.44 7.64 14.15
CA LEU A 71 -5.35 8.60 14.13
C LEU A 71 -4.41 8.29 15.30
N ILE A 72 -3.21 7.78 14.99
CA ILE A 72 -2.21 7.42 16.00
C ILE A 72 -1.29 8.61 16.33
N PHE A 73 -0.94 9.41 15.32
CA PHE A 73 -0.13 10.62 15.49
C PHE A 73 -0.43 11.63 14.37
N PHE A 74 -0.03 12.89 14.58
CA PHE A 74 -0.07 13.97 13.57
C PHE A 74 1.23 14.75 13.62
N GLY A 75 1.82 15.07 12.45
CA GLY A 75 3.10 15.78 12.36
C GLY A 75 4.05 15.15 11.36
N ASP A 76 5.34 15.47 11.48
CA ASP A 76 6.39 14.93 10.62
C ASP A 76 6.71 13.46 10.99
N PRO A 77 6.39 12.47 10.13
CA PRO A 77 6.68 11.07 10.42
C PRO A 77 8.17 10.76 10.54
N ARG A 78 9.06 11.62 10.01
CA ARG A 78 10.50 11.36 9.93
C ARG A 78 11.18 11.25 11.29
N GLU A 79 10.56 11.76 12.35
CA GLU A 79 11.05 11.58 13.73
C GLU A 79 10.83 10.16 14.26
N HIS A 80 10.02 9.35 13.58
CA HIS A 80 9.64 8.00 14.00
C HIS A 80 10.11 6.89 13.05
N VAL A 81 10.86 7.24 12.00
CA VAL A 81 11.41 6.29 11.03
C VAL A 81 12.93 6.48 10.92
N ASP A 82 13.66 5.38 10.86
CA ASP A 82 15.12 5.36 10.65
C ASP A 82 15.40 4.95 9.18
N ILE A 83 16.52 5.40 8.59
CA ILE A 83 16.86 5.20 7.16
C ILE A 83 17.94 4.13 6.99
#